data_AF-A0A5M9N1D2-F1
#
_entry.id   AF-A0A5M9N1D2-F1
#
_cell.length_a   1.000
_cell.length_b   1.000
_cell.length_c   1.000
_cell.angle_alpha   90.00
_cell.angle_beta   90.00
_cell.angle_gamma   90.00
#
_symmetry.space_group_name_H-M   'P 1'
#
loop_
_entity.id
_entity.type
_entity.pdbx_description
1 polymer ?
#
loop_
_entity_poly.entity_id
_entity_poly.type
_entity_poly.pdbx_seq_one_letter_code
_entity_poly.pdbx_strand_id
1 'polypeptide(L)'
;MAVSPDGDGVLAAGTFSRHVGLYDSNGTGQSLGTFSIARTEADRYIGGRGVTQLVWSPCGRYLYIAERKSDGVLIYDIRVTGQLLGWLEGRNAITNQRMKIDIVPTRQGESHEIWAGGTDGYMRLWRDPVSSAGPRKPAWEWKVHDGEQQLSINIEAKYAYTL
;
A
#
# COMPACT_ATOMS: atom_id res chain seq x y z
N MET A 1 1.14 -7.58 -10.92
CA MET A 1 -0.06 -7.43 -11.76
C MET A 1 -1.28 -7.63 -10.87
N ALA A 2 -2.45 -7.13 -11.28
CA ALA A 2 -3.72 -7.32 -10.60
C ALA A 2 -4.88 -7.20 -11.59
N VAL A 3 -5.87 -8.10 -11.51
CA VAL A 3 -7.09 -8.06 -12.34
C VAL A 3 -8.14 -7.21 -11.64
N SER A 4 -8.84 -6.37 -12.40
CA SER A 4 -9.94 -5.53 -11.93
C SER A 4 -11.06 -6.38 -11.33
N PRO A 5 -11.64 -5.98 -10.18
CA PRO A 5 -12.72 -6.72 -9.55
C PRO A 5 -14.07 -6.56 -10.27
N ASP A 6 -14.20 -5.60 -11.20
CA ASP A 6 -15.48 -5.24 -11.83
C ASP A 6 -15.91 -6.20 -12.95
N GLY A 7 -15.09 -7.21 -13.27
CA GLY A 7 -15.39 -8.20 -14.32
C GLY A 7 -15.23 -7.67 -15.75
N ASP A 8 -14.71 -6.45 -15.91
CA ASP A 8 -14.38 -5.83 -17.20
C ASP A 8 -13.18 -6.46 -17.91
N GLY A 9 -12.46 -7.36 -17.23
CA GLY A 9 -11.28 -8.05 -17.75
C GLY A 9 -10.04 -7.16 -17.80
N VAL A 10 -10.03 -6.01 -17.13
CA VAL A 10 -8.85 -5.12 -17.12
C VAL A 10 -7.77 -5.69 -16.20
N LEU A 11 -6.55 -5.85 -16.72
CA LEU A 11 -5.36 -6.22 -15.98
C LEU A 11 -4.44 -4.99 -15.84
N ALA A 12 -4.03 -4.67 -14.62
CA ALA A 12 -2.95 -3.73 -14.37
C ALA A 12 -1.62 -4.46 -14.14
N ALA A 13 -0.55 -4.04 -14.82
CA ALA A 13 0.80 -4.55 -14.66
C ALA A 13 1.78 -3.42 -14.38
N GLY A 14 2.70 -3.62 -13.42
CA GLY A 14 3.64 -2.60 -12.98
C GLY A 14 5.08 -3.08 -13.11
N THR A 15 6.00 -2.15 -13.36
CA THR A 15 7.42 -2.44 -13.58
C THR A 15 8.32 -1.86 -12.48
N PHE A 16 9.54 -2.38 -12.37
CA PHE A 16 10.56 -1.76 -11.52
C PHE A 16 11.07 -0.41 -12.04
N SER A 17 10.85 -0.10 -13.32
CA SER A 17 11.09 1.22 -13.91
C SER A 17 9.97 2.22 -13.63
N ARG A 18 9.06 1.94 -12.70
CA ARG A 18 7.97 2.84 -12.26
C ARG A 18 7.02 3.21 -13.39
N HIS A 19 6.62 2.22 -14.17
CA HIS A 19 5.54 2.33 -15.15
C HIS A 19 4.42 1.35 -14.80
N VAL A 20 3.19 1.72 -15.14
CA VAL A 20 2.01 0.88 -15.05
C VAL A 20 1.34 0.83 -16.41
N GLY A 21 1.05 -0.38 -16.89
CA GLY A 21 0.26 -0.64 -18.08
C GLY A 21 -1.11 -1.25 -17.72
N LEU A 22 -2.13 -0.89 -18.48
CA LEU A 22 -3.46 -1.49 -18.44
C LEU A 22 -3.68 -2.30 -19.73
N TYR A 23 -4.32 -3.46 -19.60
CA TYR A 23 -4.56 -4.40 -20.68
C TYR A 23 -5.97 -4.99 -20.55
N ASP A 24 -6.65 -5.25 -21.66
CA ASP A 24 -7.96 -5.93 -21.63
C ASP A 24 -7.82 -7.46 -21.68
N SER A 25 -8.96 -8.15 -21.69
CA SER A 25 -9.05 -9.62 -21.80
C SER A 25 -8.17 -10.37 -20.80
N ASN A 26 -8.09 -9.87 -19.57
CA ASN A 26 -7.24 -10.39 -18.49
C ASN A 26 -5.74 -10.44 -18.86
N GLY A 27 -5.30 -9.52 -19.72
CA GLY A 27 -3.91 -9.38 -20.14
C GLY A 27 -3.53 -10.12 -21.42
N THR A 28 -4.47 -10.77 -22.11
CA THR A 28 -4.19 -11.45 -23.39
C THR A 28 -4.54 -10.61 -24.61
N GLY A 29 -5.25 -9.49 -24.42
CA GLY A 29 -5.64 -8.61 -25.50
C GLY A 29 -4.70 -7.41 -25.66
N GLN A 30 -5.27 -6.26 -26.01
CA GLN A 30 -4.53 -5.05 -26.34
C GLN A 30 -4.17 -4.23 -25.09
N SER A 31 -3.15 -3.37 -25.24
CA SER A 31 -2.88 -2.36 -24.23
C SER A 31 -3.95 -1.27 -24.28
N LEU A 32 -4.56 -1.00 -23.14
CA LEU A 32 -5.51 0.10 -22.93
C LEU A 32 -4.81 1.42 -22.62
N GLY A 33 -3.54 1.36 -22.19
CA GLY A 33 -2.72 2.53 -21.90
C GLY A 33 -1.54 2.20 -20.99
N THR A 34 -0.60 3.13 -20.93
CA THR A 34 0.55 3.09 -20.02
C THR A 34 0.80 4.47 -19.44
N PHE A 35 1.20 4.52 -18.18
CA PHE A 35 1.55 5.76 -17.50
C PHE A 35 2.76 5.55 -16.58
N SER A 36 3.56 6.60 -16.43
CA SER A 36 4.64 6.62 -15.45
C SER A 36 4.11 7.08 -14.10
N ILE A 37 4.60 6.46 -13.03
CA ILE A 37 4.35 6.90 -11.65
C ILE A 37 5.56 7.59 -11.04
N ALA A 38 6.56 7.91 -11.86
CA ALA A 38 7.76 8.63 -11.45
C ALA A 38 7.59 10.14 -11.58
N ARG A 39 8.39 10.88 -10.81
CA ARG A 39 8.45 12.35 -10.80
C ARG A 39 7.10 13.00 -10.47
N THR A 40 6.31 12.32 -9.66
CA THR A 40 5.05 12.84 -9.14
C THR A 40 5.28 13.75 -7.94
N GLU A 41 4.23 14.43 -7.47
CA GLU A 41 4.32 15.18 -6.21
C GLU A 41 4.66 14.26 -5.01
N ALA A 42 4.08 13.06 -4.99
CA ALA A 42 4.29 12.06 -3.94
C ALA A 42 5.76 11.63 -3.79
N ASP A 43 6.57 11.69 -4.85
CA ASP A 43 7.99 11.29 -4.83
C ASP A 43 8.80 12.06 -3.76
N ARG A 44 8.40 13.31 -3.45
CA ARG A 44 9.06 14.16 -2.46
C ARG A 44 8.78 13.72 -1.02
N TYR A 45 7.69 12.99 -0.81
CA TYR A 45 7.19 12.61 0.51
C TYR A 45 7.47 11.14 0.79
N ILE A 46 7.15 10.25 -0.16
CA ILE A 46 7.16 8.81 0.07
C ILE A 46 8.18 8.04 -0.78
N GLY A 47 8.91 8.70 -1.67
CA GLY A 47 9.92 8.08 -2.52
C GLY A 47 9.37 6.94 -3.39
N GLY A 48 10.15 5.87 -3.54
CA GLY A 48 9.81 4.72 -4.40
C GLY A 48 10.91 4.34 -5.37
N ARG A 49 11.08 3.03 -5.60
CA ARG A 49 12.10 2.46 -6.50
C ARG A 49 11.57 1.33 -7.38
N GLY A 50 10.29 1.32 -7.70
CA GLY A 50 9.69 0.32 -8.58
C GLY A 50 8.52 -0.41 -7.94
N VAL A 51 7.53 -0.73 -8.77
CA VAL A 51 6.27 -1.36 -8.36
C VAL A 51 6.53 -2.77 -7.84
N THR A 52 6.00 -3.08 -6.66
CA THR A 52 6.05 -4.41 -6.05
C THR A 52 4.65 -5.02 -5.88
N GLN A 53 3.61 -4.19 -5.80
CA GLN A 53 2.24 -4.65 -5.74
C GLN A 53 1.32 -3.61 -6.38
N LEU A 54 0.30 -4.13 -7.06
CA LEU A 54 -0.86 -3.40 -7.55
C LEU A 54 -2.07 -4.00 -6.86
N VAL A 55 -2.97 -3.17 -6.34
CA VAL A 55 -4.22 -3.62 -5.74
C VAL A 55 -5.33 -2.68 -6.18
N TRP A 56 -6.42 -3.24 -6.66
CA TRP A 56 -7.60 -2.47 -7.06
C TRP A 56 -8.45 -2.10 -5.85
N SER A 57 -9.02 -0.91 -5.85
CA SER A 57 -10.14 -0.60 -4.96
C SER A 57 -11.30 -1.57 -5.22
N PRO A 58 -12.16 -1.85 -4.22
CA PRO A 58 -13.30 -2.75 -4.40
C PRO A 58 -14.28 -2.31 -5.50
N CYS A 59 -14.33 -1.01 -5.82
CA CYS A 59 -15.18 -0.45 -6.87
C CYS A 59 -14.50 -0.34 -8.25
N GLY A 60 -13.33 -0.97 -8.44
CA GLY A 60 -12.58 -1.01 -9.71
C GLY A 60 -12.04 0.33 -10.26
N ARG A 61 -12.37 1.47 -9.65
CA ARG A 61 -11.98 2.80 -10.16
C ARG A 61 -10.60 3.29 -9.74
N TYR A 62 -10.04 2.78 -8.65
CA TYR A 62 -8.76 3.24 -8.12
C TYR A 62 -7.75 2.11 -8.05
N LEU A 63 -6.49 2.46 -8.28
CA LEU A 63 -5.35 1.55 -8.22
C LEU A 63 -4.38 2.02 -7.15
N TYR A 64 -4.12 1.13 -6.20
CA TYR A 64 -3.11 1.29 -5.16
C TYR A 64 -1.80 0.67 -5.60
N ILE A 65 -0.74 1.45 -5.48
CA ILE A 65 0.57 1.07 -6.00
C ILE A 65 1.57 1.11 -4.85
N ALA A 66 1.97 -0.08 -4.41
CA ALA A 66 3.06 -0.22 -3.46
C ALA A 66 4.39 -0.35 -4.21
N GLU A 67 5.38 0.40 -3.75
CA GLU A 67 6.74 0.35 -4.26
C GLU A 67 7.71 -0.19 -3.21
N ARG A 68 8.82 -0.77 -3.66
CA ARG A 68 9.98 -1.01 -2.77
C ARG A 68 10.63 0.31 -2.40
N LYS A 69 11.30 0.36 -1.25
CA LYS A 69 11.98 1.54 -0.72
C LYS A 69 11.07 2.79 -0.77
N SER A 70 9.87 2.66 -0.23
CA SER A 70 8.88 3.73 -0.18
C SER A 70 8.29 3.84 1.22
N ASP A 71 8.06 5.07 1.65
CA ASP A 71 7.35 5.38 2.90
C ASP A 71 5.82 5.40 2.72
N GLY A 72 5.30 4.90 1.60
CA GLY A 72 3.90 5.09 1.29
C GLY A 72 3.33 4.14 0.24
N VAL A 73 2.16 4.54 -0.24
CA VAL A 73 1.38 3.89 -1.30
C VAL A 73 0.79 4.98 -2.18
N LEU A 74 0.93 4.87 -3.49
CA LEU A 74 0.30 5.81 -4.42
C LEU A 74 -1.15 5.41 -4.69
N ILE A 75 -2.00 6.41 -4.91
CA ILE A 75 -3.42 6.24 -5.23
C ILE A 75 -3.68 6.87 -6.59
N TYR A 76 -3.99 6.04 -7.57
CA TYR A 76 -4.35 6.49 -8.91
C TYR A 76 -5.82 6.28 -9.17
N ASP A 77 -6.48 7.29 -9.75
CA ASP A 77 -7.76 7.14 -10.41
C ASP A 77 -7.51 6.70 -11.85
N ILE A 78 -7.90 5.47 -12.19
CA ILE A 78 -7.60 4.88 -13.50
C ILE A 78 -8.64 5.24 -14.57
N ARG A 79 -9.68 6.01 -14.21
CA ARG A 79 -10.63 6.53 -15.19
C ARG A 79 -9.90 7.52 -16.09
N VAL A 80 -9.92 7.28 -17.40
CA VAL A 80 -9.35 8.17 -18.41
C VAL A 80 -7.84 8.43 -18.19
N THR A 81 -7.01 7.41 -18.43
CA THR A 81 -5.52 7.43 -18.52
C THR A 81 -4.70 7.45 -17.23
N GLY A 82 -5.32 7.42 -16.05
CA GLY A 82 -4.57 7.29 -14.78
C GLY A 82 -4.08 8.62 -14.25
N GLN A 83 -4.82 9.22 -13.33
CA GLN A 83 -4.44 10.44 -12.63
C GLN A 83 -4.00 10.12 -11.20
N LEU A 84 -2.89 10.69 -10.74
CA LEU A 84 -2.54 10.65 -9.32
C LEU A 84 -3.62 11.40 -8.52
N LEU A 85 -4.36 10.66 -7.69
CA LEU A 85 -5.34 11.22 -6.77
C LEU A 85 -4.67 11.66 -5.48
N GLY A 86 -3.74 10.86 -4.95
CA GLY A 86 -3.08 11.13 -3.68
C GLY A 86 -2.10 10.03 -3.29
N TRP A 87 -1.64 10.05 -2.05
CA TRP A 87 -0.73 9.04 -1.51
C TRP A 87 -0.92 8.84 -0.01
N LEU A 88 -0.66 7.61 0.44
CA LEU A 88 -0.59 7.26 1.86
C LEU A 88 0.83 7.48 2.35
N GLU A 89 0.99 8.07 3.54
CA GLU A 89 2.27 8.40 4.16
C GLU A 89 2.55 7.57 5.41
N GLY A 90 3.83 7.47 5.78
CA GLY A 90 4.28 6.88 7.03
C GLY A 90 4.34 5.36 7.04
N ARG A 91 4.22 4.66 5.90
CA ARG A 91 4.22 3.19 5.85
C ARG A 91 5.52 2.58 6.39
N ASN A 92 6.64 3.31 6.29
CA ASN A 92 7.97 2.91 6.70
C ASN A 92 8.42 1.56 6.11
N ALA A 93 8.36 1.44 4.78
CA ALA A 93 8.80 0.24 4.06
C ALA A 93 10.06 0.55 3.24
N ILE A 94 11.08 1.06 3.93
CA ILE A 94 12.36 1.47 3.33
C ILE A 94 13.27 0.25 3.16
N THR A 95 12.81 -0.73 2.39
CA THR A 95 13.51 -1.99 2.15
C THR A 95 13.41 -2.43 0.69
N ASN A 96 14.37 -3.26 0.27
CA ASN A 96 14.30 -3.98 -1.00
C ASN A 96 13.35 -5.19 -0.93
N GLN A 97 13.00 -5.65 0.27
CA GLN A 97 12.07 -6.76 0.44
C GLN A 97 10.67 -6.35 -0.01
N ARG A 98 9.92 -7.32 -0.56
CA ARG A 98 8.54 -7.08 -0.96
C ARG A 98 7.65 -7.03 0.27
N MET A 99 7.12 -5.85 0.57
CA MET A 99 6.11 -5.66 1.60
C MET A 99 4.75 -5.44 0.96
N LYS A 100 3.74 -6.15 1.46
CA LYS A 100 2.39 -6.09 0.91
C LYS A 100 1.52 -5.06 1.63
N ILE A 101 0.49 -4.62 0.93
CA ILE A 101 -0.67 -3.95 1.47
C ILE A 101 -1.91 -4.82 1.21
N ASP A 102 -2.89 -4.71 2.10
CA ASP A 102 -4.18 -5.36 1.97
C ASP A 102 -5.30 -4.31 1.99
N ILE A 103 -6.38 -4.62 1.29
CA ILE A 103 -7.57 -3.77 1.20
C ILE A 103 -8.75 -4.48 1.85
N VAL A 104 -9.41 -3.78 2.76
CA VAL A 104 -10.57 -4.31 3.48
C VAL A 104 -11.78 -3.42 3.18
N PRO A 105 -12.81 -3.93 2.47
CA PRO A 105 -14.05 -3.18 2.26
C PRO A 105 -14.71 -2.80 3.59
N THR A 106 -15.22 -1.58 3.70
CA THR A 106 -16.01 -1.17 4.88
C THR A 106 -17.44 -1.70 4.79
N ARG A 107 -18.13 -1.81 5.93
CA ARG A 107 -19.49 -2.39 6.03
C ARG A 107 -20.55 -1.71 5.16
N GLN A 108 -20.31 -0.47 4.73
CA GLN A 108 -21.22 0.27 3.85
C GLN A 108 -20.92 0.08 2.36
N GLY A 109 -19.82 -0.59 2.00
CA GLY A 109 -19.43 -0.88 0.60
C GLY A 109 -18.98 0.35 -0.21
N GLU A 110 -19.31 1.56 0.23
CA GLU A 110 -18.96 2.83 -0.43
C GLU A 110 -17.46 3.14 -0.33
N SER A 111 -16.79 2.58 0.67
CA SER A 111 -15.38 2.85 0.97
C SER A 111 -14.64 1.60 1.47
N HIS A 112 -13.35 1.75 1.71
CA HIS A 112 -12.44 0.68 2.14
C HIS A 112 -11.29 1.22 2.98
N GLU A 113 -10.65 0.30 3.68
CA GLU A 113 -9.46 0.53 4.47
C GLU A 113 -8.25 -0.06 3.76
N ILE A 114 -7.08 0.54 4.01
CA ILE A 114 -5.79 0.00 3.57
C ILE A 114 -4.98 -0.33 4.81
N TRP A 115 -4.45 -1.55 4.83
CA TRP A 115 -3.63 -2.08 5.91
C TRP A 115 -2.24 -2.39 5.38
N ALA A 116 -1.21 -2.02 6.14
CA ALA A 116 0.17 -2.32 5.80
C ALA A 116 1.07 -2.42 7.03
N GLY A 117 2.02 -3.36 6.99
CA GLY A 117 3.15 -3.40 7.91
C GLY A 117 4.32 -2.53 7.44
N GLY A 118 5.07 -1.99 8.40
CA GLY A 118 6.35 -1.31 8.20
C GLY A 118 7.54 -2.14 8.70
N THR A 119 8.76 -1.76 8.28
CA THR A 119 10.01 -2.37 8.78
C THR A 119 10.34 -1.99 10.22
N ASP A 120 9.61 -1.02 10.77
CA ASP A 120 9.66 -0.60 12.18
C ASP A 120 8.79 -1.46 13.11
N GLY A 121 8.17 -2.51 12.57
CA GLY A 121 7.33 -3.42 13.33
C GLY A 121 5.92 -2.89 13.61
N TYR A 122 5.53 -1.78 12.99
CA TYR A 122 4.18 -1.24 13.10
C TYR A 122 3.26 -1.77 12.00
N MET A 123 2.01 -2.05 12.37
CA MET A 123 0.89 -2.16 11.46
C MET A 123 0.19 -0.80 11.38
N ARG A 124 -0.21 -0.40 10.18
CA ARG A 124 -0.85 0.89 9.91
C ARG A 124 -2.13 0.72 9.12
N LEU A 125 -3.08 1.59 9.42
CA LEU A 125 -4.39 1.64 8.81
C LEU A 125 -4.64 3.04 8.25
N TRP A 126 -5.06 3.11 7.00
CA TRP A 126 -5.62 4.31 6.38
C TRP A 126 -7.09 4.09 6.04
N ARG A 127 -7.96 5.02 6.48
CA ARG A 127 -9.40 4.98 6.20
C ARG A 127 -9.76 5.90 5.04
N ASP A 128 -10.78 5.51 4.30
CA ASP A 128 -11.40 6.27 3.22
C ASP A 128 -10.37 6.91 2.27
N PRO A 129 -9.39 6.15 1.76
CA PRO A 129 -8.18 6.67 1.10
C PRO A 129 -8.46 7.57 -0.12
N VAL A 130 -9.68 7.55 -0.64
CA VAL A 130 -10.11 8.30 -1.83
C VAL A 130 -11.06 9.47 -1.52
N SER A 131 -11.33 9.80 -0.25
CA SER A 131 -12.29 10.86 0.10
C SER A 131 -11.81 12.30 -0.19
N SER A 132 -10.53 12.47 -0.53
CA SER A 132 -9.88 13.75 -0.86
C SER A 132 -8.56 13.48 -1.58
N ALA A 133 -8.14 14.42 -2.42
CA ALA A 133 -6.85 14.37 -3.09
C ALA A 133 -5.69 14.69 -2.12
N GLY A 134 -4.47 14.26 -2.48
CA GLY A 134 -3.22 14.60 -1.77
C GLY A 134 -2.77 13.59 -0.70
N PRO A 135 -1.92 14.03 0.26
CA PRO A 135 -1.32 13.16 1.27
C PRO A 135 -2.33 12.69 2.31
N ARG A 136 -2.14 11.44 2.80
CA ARG A 136 -2.92 10.86 3.90
C ARG A 136 -2.04 10.17 4.91
N LYS A 137 -2.13 10.65 6.15
CA LYS A 137 -1.54 10.00 7.32
C LYS A 137 -2.36 8.78 7.76
N PRO A 138 -1.74 7.80 8.43
CA PRO A 138 -2.47 6.68 8.99
C PRO A 138 -3.52 7.19 9.98
N ALA A 139 -4.72 6.63 9.90
CA ALA A 139 -5.77 6.83 10.90
C ALA A 139 -5.44 6.08 12.20
N TRP A 140 -4.62 5.03 12.11
CA TRP A 140 -4.17 4.25 13.26
C TRP A 140 -2.83 3.57 13.00
N GLU A 141 -2.04 3.40 14.06
CA GLU A 141 -0.75 2.72 14.06
C GLU A 141 -0.64 1.83 15.30
N TRP A 142 -0.10 0.62 15.13
CA TRP A 142 0.09 -0.33 16.24
C TRP A 142 1.39 -1.09 16.13
N LYS A 143 2.16 -1.07 17.20
CA LYS A 143 3.41 -1.81 17.31
C LYS A 143 3.10 -3.30 17.51
N VAL A 144 3.44 -4.10 16.51
CA VAL A 144 3.25 -5.57 16.52
C VAL A 144 4.51 -6.27 16.98
N HIS A 145 5.70 -5.71 16.72
CA HIS A 145 6.96 -6.23 17.26
C HIS A 145 7.99 -5.14 17.54
N ASP A 146 8.88 -5.39 18.50
CA ASP A 146 9.85 -4.41 19.01
C ASP A 146 11.21 -4.40 18.29
N GLY A 147 11.35 -5.05 17.15
CA GLY A 147 12.61 -5.04 16.39
C GLY A 147 13.74 -5.90 16.97
N GLU A 148 13.67 -6.35 18.22
CA GLU A 148 14.71 -7.16 18.87
C GLU A 148 14.18 -8.53 19.33
N GLN A 149 14.92 -9.60 19.02
CA GLN A 149 14.88 -10.81 19.82
C GLN A 149 15.33 -10.44 21.23
N GLN A 150 14.40 -10.39 22.18
CA GLN A 150 14.75 -10.30 23.59
C GLN A 150 15.30 -11.67 24.04
N LEU A 151 16.59 -11.91 23.76
CA LEU A 151 17.36 -12.97 24.39
C LEU A 151 17.88 -12.45 25.73
N SER A 152 17.13 -12.74 26.80
CA SER A 152 17.67 -13.19 28.10
C SER A 152 16.52 -13.28 29.11
N ILE A 153 16.06 -14.50 29.37
CA ILE A 153 15.31 -14.79 30.58
C ILE A 153 16.35 -14.93 31.69
N ASN A 154 16.73 -13.83 32.34
CA ASN A 154 17.42 -13.91 33.63
C ASN A 154 16.36 -14.17 34.70
N ILE A 155 16.16 -15.45 35.04
CA ILE A 155 15.39 -15.83 36.22
C ILE A 155 16.33 -15.75 37.42
N GLU A 156 16.49 -14.56 37.99
CA GLU A 156 16.80 -14.43 39.41
C GLU A 156 16.15 -13.16 39.97
N ALA A 157 15.07 -13.34 40.73
CA ALA A 157 14.77 -12.51 41.87
C ALA A 157 13.89 -13.29 42.85
N LYS A 158 14.56 -13.79 43.90
CA LYS A 158 13.96 -14.14 45.20
C LYS A 158 13.39 -12.88 45.89
N TYR A 159 12.60 -13.17 46.93
CA TYR A 159 12.09 -12.30 48.01
C TYR A 159 10.75 -11.60 47.70
N ALA A 160 9.61 -12.08 48.20
CA ALA A 160 9.13 -12.14 49.60
C ALA A 160 8.77 -10.77 50.18
N TYR A 161 7.53 -10.65 50.69
CA TYR A 161 6.95 -9.83 51.79
C TYR A 161 5.46 -9.56 51.46
N THR A 162 4.52 -10.39 51.91
CA THR A 162 3.71 -10.26 53.15
C THR A 162 2.71 -9.10 53.13
N LEU A 163 1.42 -9.42 53.01
CA LEU A 163 0.40 -9.32 54.06
C LEU A 163 -0.64 -10.43 53.86
#